data_AF-A0A965ANP0-F1
#
_entry.id   AF-A0A965ANP0-F1
#
_cell.length_a   1.000
_cell.length_b   1.000
_cell.length_c   1.000
_cell.angle_alpha   90.00
_cell.angle_beta   90.00
_cell.angle_gamma   90.00
#
_symmetry.space_group_name_H-M   'P 1'
#
loop_
_entity.id
_entity.type
_entity.pdbx_description
1 polymer ?
#
loop_
_entity_poly.entity_id
_entity_poly.type
_entity_poly.pdbx_seq_one_letter_code
_entity_poly.pdbx_strand_id
1 'polypeptide(L)'
;VEYRFIQEAMEQGIEPPVQAPLTDAARALQFVRSKAGQWQIDKRRVAAAGGSAGACTSLWLAFHDDLADPTSDDPVARESTRLVGAAVVGAQTTLDPKQMKEWTPNSRYGGHAFGFMPGVDKRDTQFDRFLAGRETILPWINEYSPYALVSADDPPVWLFYRSPPALGQAEKDPTHTANFGVKLKERLTAAGVPCELVYPGATDGKHASLPEAVIGLLTPTAASAN
;
A
#
# COMPACT_ATOMS: atom_id res chain seq x y z
N VAL A 1 -5.85 -5.92 -11.21
CA VAL A 1 -6.45 -4.66 -11.68
C VAL A 1 -5.51 -4.12 -12.75
N GLU A 2 -6.02 -3.84 -13.95
CA GLU A 2 -5.27 -3.14 -14.98
C GLU A 2 -5.43 -1.64 -14.73
N TYR A 3 -4.49 -1.05 -14.00
CA TYR A 3 -4.49 0.36 -13.65
C TYR A 3 -3.52 1.12 -14.56
N ARG A 4 -3.73 2.43 -14.73
CA ARG A 4 -2.79 3.28 -15.46
C ARG A 4 -1.44 3.32 -14.76
N PHE A 5 -0.38 3.12 -15.53
CA PHE A 5 0.99 3.25 -15.06
C PHE A 5 1.41 4.72 -14.95
N ILE A 6 2.51 4.95 -14.24
CA ILE A 6 3.08 6.28 -13.99
C ILE A 6 3.35 7.05 -15.29
N GLN A 7 3.81 6.37 -16.34
CA GLN A 7 4.03 7.01 -17.64
C GLN A 7 2.72 7.55 -18.24
N GLU A 8 1.67 6.73 -18.25
CA GLU A 8 0.35 7.11 -18.78
C GLU A 8 -0.25 8.26 -17.97
N ALA A 9 -0.06 8.24 -16.64
CA ALA A 9 -0.47 9.33 -15.77
C ALA A 9 0.23 10.64 -16.12
N MET A 10 1.55 10.61 -16.35
CA MET A 10 2.34 11.76 -16.77
C MET A 10 1.91 12.28 -18.15
N GLU A 11 1.68 11.39 -19.11
CA GLU A 11 1.19 11.75 -20.47
C GLU A 11 -0.20 12.39 -20.42
N GLN A 12 -1.03 12.02 -19.44
CA GLN A 12 -2.34 12.61 -19.18
C GLN A 12 -2.29 13.89 -18.32
N GLY A 13 -1.10 14.31 -17.86
CA GLY A 13 -0.94 15.50 -17.02
C GLY A 13 -1.47 15.33 -15.59
N ILE A 14 -1.50 14.10 -15.07
CA ILE A 14 -1.95 13.82 -13.70
C ILE A 14 -0.79 14.08 -12.72
N GLU A 15 -1.03 14.94 -11.73
CA GLU A 15 -0.05 15.31 -10.70
C GLU A 15 -0.62 15.13 -9.28
N PRO A 16 0.03 14.29 -8.43
CA PRO A 16 1.21 13.49 -8.73
C PRO A 16 0.86 12.24 -9.56
N PRO A 17 1.79 11.70 -10.37
CA PRO A 17 1.52 10.54 -11.22
C PRO A 17 0.99 9.31 -10.48
N VAL A 18 1.37 9.12 -9.20
CA VAL A 18 0.91 8.00 -8.35
C VAL A 18 -0.61 8.02 -8.08
N GLN A 19 -1.27 9.16 -8.23
CA GLN A 19 -2.72 9.27 -8.07
C GLN A 19 -3.45 8.31 -9.01
N ALA A 20 -3.01 8.19 -10.26
CA ALA A 20 -3.70 7.38 -11.27
C ALA A 20 -3.79 5.89 -10.90
N PRO A 21 -2.68 5.16 -10.62
CA PRO A 21 -2.77 3.75 -10.27
C PRO A 21 -3.56 3.48 -8.99
N LEU A 22 -3.46 4.38 -7.99
CA LEU A 22 -4.16 4.24 -6.72
C LEU A 22 -5.67 4.44 -6.87
N THR A 23 -6.08 5.51 -7.55
CA THR A 23 -7.50 5.80 -7.78
C THR A 23 -8.15 4.81 -8.76
N ASP A 24 -7.40 4.28 -9.73
CA ASP A 24 -7.87 3.19 -10.59
C ASP A 24 -8.12 1.89 -9.79
N ALA A 25 -7.26 1.58 -8.81
CA ALA A 25 -7.46 0.43 -7.93
C ALA A 25 -8.67 0.61 -7.01
N ALA A 26 -8.86 1.81 -6.45
CA ALA A 26 -10.07 2.16 -5.70
C ALA A 26 -11.32 1.99 -6.56
N ARG A 27 -11.29 2.52 -7.79
CA ARG A 27 -12.40 2.43 -8.73
C ARG A 27 -12.73 0.99 -9.11
N ALA A 28 -11.71 0.15 -9.30
CA ALA A 28 -11.90 -1.26 -9.57
C ALA A 28 -12.56 -2.00 -8.39
N LEU A 29 -12.18 -1.68 -7.16
CA LEU A 29 -12.81 -2.22 -5.95
C LEU A 29 -14.30 -1.82 -5.87
N GLN A 30 -14.60 -0.55 -6.07
CA GLN A 30 -15.98 -0.06 -6.12
C GLN A 30 -16.80 -0.77 -7.20
N PHE A 31 -16.22 -0.97 -8.39
CA PHE A 31 -16.87 -1.71 -9.47
C PHE A 31 -17.18 -3.15 -9.08
N VAL A 32 -16.22 -3.88 -8.49
CA VAL A 32 -16.43 -5.24 -7.98
C VAL A 32 -17.61 -5.27 -6.99
N ARG A 33 -17.66 -4.31 -6.06
CA ARG A 33 -18.77 -4.20 -5.09
C ARG A 33 -20.12 -3.91 -5.74
N SER A 34 -20.15 -3.05 -6.75
CA SER A 34 -21.38 -2.75 -7.52
C SER A 34 -21.93 -3.99 -8.26
N LYS A 35 -21.05 -4.96 -8.57
CA LYS A 35 -21.39 -6.21 -9.25
C LYS A 35 -21.59 -7.39 -8.29
N ALA A 36 -21.48 -7.16 -6.98
CA ALA A 36 -21.45 -8.23 -5.98
C ALA A 36 -22.66 -9.16 -6.04
N GLY A 37 -23.87 -8.62 -6.25
CA GLY A 37 -25.08 -9.44 -6.41
C GLY A 37 -25.04 -10.33 -7.65
N GLN A 38 -24.55 -9.80 -8.78
CA GLN A 38 -24.43 -10.55 -10.03
C GLN A 38 -23.34 -11.61 -9.97
N TRP A 39 -22.23 -11.32 -9.29
CA TRP A 39 -21.05 -12.20 -9.22
C TRP A 39 -21.04 -13.09 -7.98
N GLN A 40 -22.09 -13.05 -7.18
CA GLN A 40 -22.22 -13.83 -5.94
C GLN A 40 -21.05 -13.59 -4.96
N ILE A 41 -20.64 -12.33 -4.82
CA ILE A 41 -19.59 -11.88 -3.91
C ILE A 41 -20.23 -11.29 -2.65
N ASP A 42 -19.70 -11.61 -1.48
CA ASP A 42 -20.04 -10.87 -0.26
C ASP A 42 -19.24 -9.57 -0.22
N LYS A 43 -19.85 -8.45 -0.64
CA LYS A 43 -19.15 -7.15 -0.72
C LYS A 43 -18.63 -6.61 0.62
N ARG A 44 -19.06 -7.19 1.75
CA ARG A 44 -18.57 -6.86 3.09
C ARG A 44 -17.27 -7.58 3.45
N ARG A 45 -16.87 -8.60 2.69
CA ARG A 45 -15.66 -9.39 2.94
C ARG A 45 -14.75 -9.32 1.72
N VAL A 46 -14.05 -8.19 1.60
CA VAL A 46 -13.09 -7.94 0.52
C VAL A 46 -11.75 -7.56 1.14
N ALA A 47 -10.72 -8.35 0.83
CA ALA A 47 -9.34 -8.11 1.21
C ALA A 47 -8.51 -7.81 -0.05
N ALA A 48 -7.46 -6.99 0.08
CA ALA A 48 -6.52 -6.73 -1.01
C ALA A 48 -5.26 -7.58 -0.86
N ALA A 49 -4.68 -7.97 -2.00
CA ALA A 49 -3.39 -8.62 -2.02
C ALA A 49 -2.57 -8.15 -3.22
N GLY A 50 -1.26 -8.05 -3.02
CA GLY A 50 -0.35 -7.56 -4.05
C GLY A 50 1.11 -7.71 -3.68
N GLY A 51 1.98 -7.58 -4.68
CA GLY A 51 3.43 -7.56 -4.52
C GLY A 51 4.02 -6.23 -4.98
N SER A 52 5.11 -5.79 -4.34
CA SER A 52 5.86 -4.58 -4.74
C SER A 52 4.95 -3.34 -4.87
N ALA A 53 4.86 -2.69 -6.03
CA ALA A 53 3.96 -1.55 -6.23
C ALA A 53 2.48 -1.89 -5.93
N GLY A 54 2.02 -3.09 -6.29
CA GLY A 54 0.67 -3.54 -5.96
C GLY A 54 0.46 -3.81 -4.47
N ALA A 55 1.54 -4.10 -3.73
CA ALA A 55 1.52 -4.13 -2.27
C ALA A 55 1.35 -2.73 -1.67
N CYS A 56 2.08 -1.73 -2.20
CA CYS A 56 1.89 -0.32 -1.82
C CYS A 56 0.43 0.11 -2.08
N THR A 57 -0.14 -0.20 -3.24
CA THR A 57 -1.55 0.08 -3.57
C THR A 57 -2.51 -0.61 -2.61
N SER A 58 -2.26 -1.88 -2.28
CA SER A 58 -3.12 -2.63 -1.35
C SER A 58 -3.10 -2.04 0.06
N LEU A 59 -1.93 -1.58 0.52
CA LEU A 59 -1.80 -0.91 1.82
C LEU A 59 -2.41 0.50 1.80
N TRP A 60 -2.26 1.25 0.70
CA TRP A 60 -2.93 2.53 0.53
C TRP A 60 -4.45 2.37 0.63
N LEU A 61 -5.04 1.41 -0.09
CA LEU A 61 -6.47 1.11 0.04
C LEU A 61 -6.88 0.66 1.46
N ALA A 62 -5.98 -0.02 2.18
CA ALA A 62 -6.27 -0.47 3.54
C ALA A 62 -6.31 0.70 4.54
N PHE A 63 -5.44 1.69 4.38
CA PHE A 63 -5.25 2.78 5.35
C PHE A 63 -5.88 4.11 4.93
N HIS A 64 -6.27 4.26 3.66
CA HIS A 64 -6.95 5.45 3.20
C HIS A 64 -8.40 5.48 3.70
N ASP A 65 -8.89 6.69 3.96
CA ASP A 65 -10.30 6.95 4.25
C ASP A 65 -11.22 6.41 3.14
N ASP A 66 -12.47 6.12 3.49
CA ASP A 66 -13.44 5.63 2.52
C ASP A 66 -13.66 6.66 1.41
N LEU A 67 -13.51 6.23 0.16
CA LEU A 67 -13.73 7.07 -1.03
C LEU A 67 -15.16 6.98 -1.57
N ALA A 68 -16.06 6.29 -0.87
CA ALA A 68 -17.48 6.32 -1.21
C ALA A 68 -18.02 7.74 -1.22
N ASP A 69 -18.73 8.10 -2.29
CA ASP A 69 -19.56 9.29 -2.36
C ASP A 69 -21.04 8.86 -2.41
N PRO A 70 -21.74 8.86 -1.26
CA PRO A 70 -23.16 8.47 -1.19
C PRO A 70 -24.09 9.34 -2.03
N THR A 71 -23.65 10.55 -2.38
CA THR A 71 -24.44 11.53 -3.13
C THR A 71 -24.16 11.53 -4.62
N SER A 72 -23.16 10.77 -5.09
CA SER A 72 -22.78 10.71 -6.49
C SER A 72 -23.93 10.22 -7.39
N ASP A 73 -24.08 10.78 -8.58
CA ASP A 73 -24.98 10.24 -9.61
C ASP A 73 -24.49 8.89 -10.16
N ASP A 74 -23.21 8.59 -10.02
CA ASP A 74 -22.62 7.32 -10.40
C ASP A 74 -22.81 6.28 -9.29
N PRO A 75 -23.62 5.22 -9.49
CA PRO A 75 -23.86 4.21 -8.47
C PRO A 75 -22.62 3.42 -8.09
N VAL A 76 -21.58 3.37 -8.94
CA VAL A 76 -20.32 2.70 -8.59
C VAL A 76 -19.55 3.53 -7.57
N ALA A 77 -19.53 4.86 -7.70
CA ALA A 77 -18.83 5.74 -6.76
C ALA A 77 -19.44 5.74 -5.35
N ARG A 78 -20.69 5.28 -5.20
CA ARG A 78 -21.36 5.10 -3.90
C ARG A 78 -20.85 3.88 -3.13
N GLU A 79 -20.17 2.95 -3.78
CA GLU A 79 -19.63 1.76 -3.11
C GLU A 79 -18.39 2.12 -2.29
N SER A 80 -18.27 1.53 -1.11
CA SER A 80 -17.12 1.72 -0.21
C SER A 80 -15.81 1.25 -0.86
N THR A 81 -14.68 1.82 -0.43
CA THR A 81 -13.32 1.30 -0.68
C THR A 81 -12.66 0.66 0.54
N ARG A 82 -13.31 0.65 1.71
CA ARG A 82 -12.74 0.05 2.92
C ARG A 82 -12.57 -1.47 2.77
N LEU A 83 -11.43 -2.01 3.19
CA LEU A 83 -11.11 -3.44 3.13
C LEU A 83 -11.26 -4.09 4.51
N VAL A 84 -11.44 -5.42 4.55
CA VAL A 84 -11.33 -6.18 5.81
C VAL A 84 -9.87 -6.50 6.17
N GLY A 85 -8.93 -6.23 5.26
CA GLY A 85 -7.50 -6.38 5.47
C GLY A 85 -6.70 -6.40 4.18
N ALA A 86 -5.38 -6.40 4.32
CA ALA A 86 -4.46 -6.53 3.20
C ALA A 86 -3.35 -7.55 3.50
N ALA A 87 -3.03 -8.40 2.51
CA ALA A 87 -1.91 -9.34 2.60
C ALA A 87 -0.93 -9.05 1.46
N VAL A 88 0.31 -8.71 1.79
CA VAL A 88 1.23 -8.12 0.81
C VAL A 88 2.65 -8.67 0.87
N VAL A 89 3.33 -8.62 -0.28
CA VAL A 89 4.69 -9.16 -0.46
C VAL A 89 5.66 -8.07 -0.92
N GLY A 90 6.77 -7.88 -0.20
CA GLY A 90 7.83 -6.94 -0.58
C GLY A 90 7.32 -5.52 -0.73
N ALA A 91 6.48 -5.07 0.21
CA ALA A 91 5.79 -3.79 0.10
C ALA A 91 6.75 -2.60 0.25
N GLN A 92 6.56 -1.56 -0.57
CA GLN A 92 7.03 -0.23 -0.22
C GLN A 92 5.99 0.39 0.72
N THR A 93 6.28 0.41 2.02
CA THR A 93 5.30 0.84 3.03
C THR A 93 5.27 2.34 3.23
N THR A 94 6.30 3.05 2.75
CA THR A 94 6.33 4.51 2.69
C THR A 94 6.71 4.98 1.29
N LEU A 95 6.23 6.16 0.93
CA LEU A 95 6.66 6.94 -0.24
C LEU A 95 7.43 8.22 0.17
N ASP A 96 7.88 8.32 1.43
CA ASP A 96 8.70 9.43 1.91
C ASP A 96 10.21 9.14 1.70
N PRO A 97 10.93 9.94 0.89
CA PRO A 97 12.35 9.70 0.61
C PRO A 97 13.25 9.82 1.85
N LYS A 98 12.89 10.66 2.82
CA LYS A 98 13.67 10.83 4.06
C LYS A 98 13.55 9.58 4.92
N GLN A 99 12.34 9.06 5.10
CA GLN A 99 12.12 7.79 5.82
C GLN A 99 12.85 6.64 5.12
N MET A 100 12.72 6.52 3.79
CA MET A 100 13.43 5.50 3.01
C MET A 100 14.95 5.55 3.22
N LYS A 101 15.52 6.76 3.23
CA LYS A 101 16.97 6.97 3.39
C LYS A 101 17.43 6.67 4.82
N GLU A 102 16.63 7.03 5.82
CA GLU A 102 16.92 6.76 7.24
C GLU A 102 16.89 5.26 7.53
N TRP A 103 15.89 4.54 7.00
CA TRP A 103 15.73 3.11 7.27
C TRP A 103 16.70 2.25 6.46
N THR A 104 17.03 2.69 5.24
CA THR A 104 17.89 1.99 4.29
C THR A 104 18.74 3.01 3.52
N PRO A 105 20.00 3.26 3.92
CA PRO A 105 20.84 4.35 3.38
C PRO A 105 21.10 4.31 1.87
N ASN A 106 20.98 3.15 1.21
CA ASN A 106 21.12 3.01 -0.24
C ASN A 106 19.78 2.95 -0.99
N SER A 107 18.67 3.39 -0.36
CA SER A 107 17.38 3.60 -1.01
C SER A 107 17.50 4.53 -2.22
N ARG A 108 16.81 4.15 -3.30
CA ARG A 108 16.85 4.83 -4.61
C ARG A 108 15.50 4.87 -5.35
N TYR A 109 14.47 4.24 -4.79
CA TYR A 109 13.16 4.07 -5.41
C TYR A 109 12.20 5.21 -5.03
N GLY A 110 11.06 5.30 -5.74
CA GLY A 110 9.91 6.13 -5.33
C GLY A 110 9.79 7.49 -6.01
N GLY A 111 10.88 8.08 -6.51
CA GLY A 111 10.83 9.43 -7.10
C GLY A 111 9.84 9.58 -8.26
N HIS A 112 9.77 8.58 -9.14
CA HIS A 112 8.82 8.53 -10.25
C HIS A 112 7.34 8.65 -9.85
N ALA A 113 6.97 8.20 -8.63
CA ALA A 113 5.60 8.34 -8.11
C ALA A 113 5.15 9.82 -8.03
N PHE A 114 6.11 10.74 -7.87
CA PHE A 114 5.87 12.18 -7.74
C PHE A 114 6.52 12.99 -8.86
N GLY A 115 6.75 12.37 -10.02
CA GLY A 115 7.28 13.08 -11.20
C GLY A 115 8.79 13.29 -11.22
N PHE A 116 9.56 12.76 -10.26
CA PHE A 116 11.03 12.74 -10.31
C PHE A 116 11.53 11.62 -11.23
N MET A 117 11.13 11.65 -12.50
CA MET A 117 11.50 10.66 -13.52
C MET A 117 11.63 11.33 -14.88
N PRO A 118 12.85 11.52 -15.43
CA PRO A 118 13.06 12.17 -16.72
C PRO A 118 12.61 11.32 -17.92
N GLY A 119 12.38 10.03 -17.69
CA GLY A 119 12.00 9.03 -18.70
C GLY A 119 11.88 7.66 -18.03
N VAL A 120 11.11 6.75 -18.65
CA VAL A 120 10.79 5.43 -18.06
C VAL A 120 12.00 4.53 -17.85
N ASP A 121 13.03 4.65 -18.68
CA ASP A 121 14.32 3.96 -18.55
C ASP A 121 15.18 4.51 -17.40
N LYS A 122 14.78 5.64 -16.81
CA LYS A 122 15.52 6.40 -15.79
C LYS A 122 14.77 6.53 -14.47
N ARG A 123 13.81 5.62 -14.21
CA ARG A 123 12.91 5.61 -13.05
C ARG A 123 13.61 5.88 -11.70
N ASP A 124 14.73 5.22 -11.44
CA ASP A 124 15.41 5.23 -10.13
C ASP A 124 16.66 6.13 -10.11
N THR A 125 16.76 7.09 -11.04
CA THR A 125 17.97 7.93 -11.22
C THR A 125 17.91 9.28 -10.49
N GLN A 126 16.74 9.66 -9.96
CA GLN A 126 16.52 10.99 -9.40
C GLN A 126 16.26 10.97 -7.89
N PHE A 127 16.70 9.93 -7.17
CA PHE A 127 16.44 9.85 -5.72
C PHE A 127 16.98 11.05 -4.95
N ASP A 128 18.16 11.57 -5.31
CA ASP A 128 18.72 12.76 -4.65
C ASP A 128 17.85 14.00 -4.86
N ARG A 129 17.26 14.17 -6.07
CA ARG A 129 16.31 15.25 -6.34
C ARG A 129 14.98 15.04 -5.63
N PHE A 130 14.49 13.80 -5.58
CA PHE A 130 13.30 13.42 -4.83
C PHE A 130 13.46 13.73 -3.34
N LEU A 131 14.60 13.39 -2.75
CA LEU A 131 14.94 13.70 -1.36
C LEU A 131 15.05 15.21 -1.14
N ALA A 132 15.76 15.93 -1.99
CA ALA A 132 15.88 17.39 -1.90
C ALA A 132 14.54 18.12 -2.07
N GLY A 133 13.63 17.57 -2.90
CA GLY A 133 12.30 18.10 -3.16
C GLY A 133 11.23 17.66 -2.15
N ARG A 134 11.57 16.86 -1.13
CA ARG A 134 10.60 16.27 -0.19
C ARG A 134 9.60 17.30 0.37
N GLU A 135 10.10 18.45 0.82
CA GLU A 135 9.25 19.45 1.48
C GLU A 135 8.17 20.02 0.54
N THR A 136 8.44 20.09 -0.77
CA THR A 136 7.45 20.61 -1.74
C THR A 136 6.34 19.62 -2.06
N ILE A 137 6.59 18.32 -1.85
CA ILE A 137 5.63 17.24 -2.12
C ILE A 137 5.08 16.61 -0.84
N LEU A 138 5.35 17.18 0.33
CA LEU A 138 4.92 16.63 1.61
C LEU A 138 3.39 16.41 1.70
N PRO A 139 2.52 17.29 1.16
CA PRO A 139 1.09 17.02 1.09
C PRO A 139 0.77 15.73 0.30
N TRP A 140 1.44 15.50 -0.84
CA TRP A 140 1.26 14.29 -1.62
C TRP A 140 1.82 13.04 -0.94
N ILE A 141 2.93 13.18 -0.21
CA ILE A 141 3.44 12.08 0.62
C ILE A 141 2.40 11.70 1.67
N ASN A 142 1.79 12.66 2.34
CA ASN A 142 0.77 12.39 3.35
C ASN A 142 -0.50 11.75 2.76
N GLU A 143 -0.85 12.09 1.52
CA GLU A 143 -2.00 11.55 0.79
C GLU A 143 -1.78 10.11 0.25
N TYR A 144 -0.58 9.82 -0.25
CA TYR A 144 -0.33 8.59 -1.03
C TYR A 144 0.59 7.58 -0.36
N SER A 145 1.30 7.95 0.71
CA SER A 145 2.18 7.04 1.45
C SER A 145 1.40 6.20 2.47
N PRO A 146 1.39 4.86 2.38
CA PRO A 146 0.63 4.04 3.33
C PRO A 146 1.02 4.31 4.80
N TYR A 147 2.30 4.51 5.08
CA TYR A 147 2.80 4.82 6.42
C TYR A 147 2.17 6.08 7.02
N ALA A 148 1.91 7.10 6.21
CA ALA A 148 1.37 8.38 6.66
C ALA A 148 -0.12 8.30 7.00
N LEU A 149 -0.85 7.38 6.35
CA LEU A 149 -2.29 7.22 6.46
C LEU A 149 -2.73 6.40 7.69
N VAL A 150 -1.83 5.64 8.30
CA VAL A 150 -2.18 4.72 9.40
C VAL A 150 -2.94 5.43 10.52
N SER A 151 -4.14 4.91 10.79
CA SER A 151 -5.10 5.33 11.81
C SER A 151 -5.53 4.13 12.68
N ALA A 152 -6.31 4.38 13.75
CA ALA A 152 -6.67 3.34 14.72
C ALA A 152 -7.79 2.41 14.27
N ASP A 153 -8.60 2.80 13.28
CA ASP A 153 -9.70 2.00 12.72
C ASP A 153 -9.29 1.21 11.47
N ASP A 154 -8.00 1.20 11.13
CA ASP A 154 -7.49 0.47 9.98
C ASP A 154 -7.56 -1.05 10.17
N PRO A 155 -7.76 -1.80 9.06
CA PRO A 155 -7.93 -3.24 9.12
C PRO A 155 -6.59 -3.96 9.36
N PRO A 156 -6.62 -5.23 9.81
CA PRO A 156 -5.42 -6.03 9.99
C PRO A 156 -4.66 -6.22 8.67
N VAL A 157 -3.32 -6.27 8.77
CA VAL A 157 -2.45 -6.53 7.60
C VAL A 157 -1.45 -7.66 7.84
N TRP A 158 -1.11 -8.35 6.76
CA TRP A 158 -0.06 -9.35 6.71
C TRP A 158 1.02 -8.90 5.72
N LEU A 159 2.27 -8.92 6.15
CA LEU A 159 3.43 -8.45 5.38
C LEU A 159 4.45 -9.58 5.25
N PHE A 160 4.91 -9.86 4.04
CA PHE A 160 5.99 -10.81 3.80
C PHE A 160 7.18 -10.20 3.05
N TYR A 161 8.38 -10.49 3.53
CA TYR A 161 9.64 -10.10 2.91
C TYR A 161 10.58 -11.30 2.79
N ARG A 162 11.35 -11.33 1.70
CA ARG A 162 12.23 -12.48 1.36
C ARG A 162 13.54 -12.51 2.14
N SER A 163 13.88 -11.42 2.81
CA SER A 163 15.13 -11.26 3.55
C SER A 163 14.83 -10.70 4.93
N PRO A 164 15.63 -11.05 5.95
CA PRO A 164 15.53 -10.43 7.26
C PRO A 164 15.83 -8.92 7.19
N PRO A 165 15.34 -8.11 8.14
CA PRO A 165 15.61 -6.69 8.17
C PRO A 165 17.07 -6.39 8.57
N ALA A 166 17.60 -5.30 8.05
CA ALA A 166 18.90 -4.73 8.41
C ALA A 166 18.76 -3.19 8.49
N LEU A 167 18.08 -2.69 9.52
CA LEU A 167 17.82 -1.26 9.71
C LEU A 167 19.12 -0.45 9.75
N GLY A 168 19.15 0.67 9.03
CA GLY A 168 20.30 1.56 8.95
C GLY A 168 21.47 1.01 8.14
N GLN A 169 21.32 -0.14 7.47
CA GLN A 169 22.35 -0.76 6.65
C GLN A 169 21.99 -0.75 5.18
N ALA A 170 23.01 -0.85 4.33
CA ALA A 170 22.80 -0.99 2.89
C ALA A 170 22.26 -2.39 2.57
N GLU A 171 21.23 -2.44 1.75
CA GLU A 171 20.54 -3.67 1.36
C GLU A 171 20.86 -4.05 -0.09
N LYS A 172 20.91 -5.35 -0.40
CA LYS A 172 21.09 -5.83 -1.78
C LYS A 172 19.92 -5.39 -2.68
N ASP A 173 18.71 -5.47 -2.14
CA ASP A 173 17.48 -5.01 -2.78
C ASP A 173 16.78 -4.00 -1.84
N PRO A 174 17.19 -2.71 -1.88
CA PRO A 174 16.64 -1.70 -0.99
C PRO A 174 15.17 -1.38 -1.28
N THR A 175 14.64 -1.78 -2.44
CA THR A 175 13.24 -1.53 -2.82
C THR A 175 12.26 -2.52 -2.18
N HIS A 176 12.73 -3.73 -1.84
CA HIS A 176 11.91 -4.81 -1.27
C HIS A 176 12.45 -5.32 0.07
N THR A 177 13.17 -4.47 0.81
CA THR A 177 13.74 -4.80 2.12
C THR A 177 12.68 -4.91 3.21
N ALA A 178 12.88 -5.82 4.17
CA ALA A 178 12.03 -5.96 5.35
C ALA A 178 12.07 -4.76 6.31
N ASN A 179 13.01 -3.82 6.14
CA ASN A 179 13.05 -2.58 6.92
C ASN A 179 11.72 -1.81 6.82
N PHE A 180 11.10 -1.79 5.64
CA PHE A 180 9.76 -1.23 5.43
C PHE A 180 8.70 -1.92 6.29
N GLY A 181 8.75 -3.25 6.37
CA GLY A 181 7.83 -4.05 7.17
C GLY A 181 7.98 -3.81 8.67
N VAL A 182 9.23 -3.75 9.16
CA VAL A 182 9.51 -3.47 10.58
C VAL A 182 8.94 -2.11 10.98
N LYS A 183 9.23 -1.06 10.21
CA LYS A 183 8.79 0.30 10.55
C LYS A 183 7.29 0.46 10.43
N LEU A 184 6.64 -0.18 9.44
CA LEU A 184 5.19 -0.19 9.38
C LEU A 184 4.57 -0.94 10.55
N LYS A 185 5.11 -2.11 10.95
CA LYS A 185 4.64 -2.85 12.13
C LYS A 185 4.72 -2.02 13.40
N GLU A 186 5.79 -1.27 13.62
CA GLU A 186 5.92 -0.33 14.75
C GLU A 186 4.81 0.73 14.74
N ARG A 187 4.56 1.34 13.57
CA ARG A 187 3.51 2.36 13.40
C ARG A 187 2.11 1.78 13.67
N LEU A 188 1.81 0.61 13.12
CA LEU A 188 0.54 -0.09 13.32
C LEU A 188 0.35 -0.51 14.79
N THR A 189 1.42 -1.00 15.43
CA THR A 189 1.40 -1.32 16.88
C THR A 189 1.06 -0.10 17.72
N ALA A 190 1.65 1.06 17.40
CA ALA A 190 1.35 2.32 18.10
C ALA A 190 -0.10 2.80 17.88
N ALA A 191 -0.71 2.46 16.75
CA ALA A 191 -2.11 2.76 16.44
C ALA A 191 -3.10 1.70 16.96
N GLY A 192 -2.63 0.57 17.50
CA GLY A 192 -3.47 -0.56 17.92
C GLY A 192 -3.96 -1.45 16.78
N VAL A 193 -3.39 -1.32 15.58
CA VAL A 193 -3.79 -2.08 14.38
C VAL A 193 -3.03 -3.40 14.31
N PRO A 194 -3.70 -4.56 14.15
CA PRO A 194 -3.01 -5.84 14.05
C PRO A 194 -2.13 -5.93 12.79
N CYS A 195 -0.87 -6.30 12.99
CA CYS A 195 0.09 -6.50 11.91
C CYS A 195 0.84 -7.81 12.10
N GLU A 196 0.76 -8.69 11.11
CA GLU A 196 1.61 -9.86 11.01
C GLU A 196 2.76 -9.59 10.05
N LEU A 197 4.01 -9.75 10.51
CA LEU A 197 5.21 -9.52 9.71
C LEU A 197 6.02 -10.81 9.62
N VAL A 198 6.23 -11.29 8.41
CA VAL A 198 6.89 -12.56 8.09
C VAL A 198 8.14 -12.30 7.24
N TYR A 199 9.24 -12.90 7.65
CA TYR A 199 10.50 -12.95 6.92
C TYR A 199 11.35 -14.12 7.46
N PRO A 200 12.41 -14.57 6.77
CA PRO A 200 13.29 -15.61 7.32
C PRO A 200 13.84 -15.25 8.70
N GLY A 201 13.48 -16.04 9.72
CA GLY A 201 13.86 -15.81 11.12
C GLY A 201 12.81 -15.09 11.98
N ALA A 202 11.67 -14.67 11.42
CA ALA A 202 10.54 -14.18 12.22
C ALA A 202 9.86 -15.33 12.99
N THR A 203 9.50 -15.11 14.25
CA THR A 203 8.94 -16.15 15.14
C THR A 203 7.43 -16.03 15.40
N ASP A 204 6.83 -14.88 15.08
CA ASP A 204 5.50 -14.51 15.59
C ASP A 204 4.39 -14.53 14.51
N GLY A 205 4.65 -15.19 13.36
CA GLY A 205 3.70 -15.30 12.25
C GLY A 205 2.70 -16.45 12.45
N LYS A 206 1.41 -16.19 12.21
CA LYS A 206 0.32 -17.19 12.24
C LYS A 206 0.08 -17.81 10.88
N HIS A 207 0.25 -17.04 9.81
CA HIS A 207 0.01 -17.43 8.43
C HIS A 207 1.34 -17.58 7.71
N ALA A 208 1.59 -18.77 7.15
CA ALA A 208 2.86 -19.09 6.51
C ALA A 208 2.94 -18.58 5.06
N SER A 209 1.80 -18.26 4.45
CA SER A 209 1.71 -17.94 3.03
C SER A 209 0.68 -16.84 2.74
N LEU A 210 0.83 -16.19 1.58
CA LEU A 210 -0.12 -15.17 1.11
C LEU A 210 -1.56 -15.71 1.01
N PRO A 211 -1.83 -16.91 0.44
CA PRO A 211 -3.18 -17.47 0.44
C PRO A 211 -3.76 -17.72 1.83
N GLU A 212 -2.97 -18.25 2.77
CA GLU A 212 -3.42 -18.45 4.15
C GLU A 212 -3.78 -17.12 4.82
N ALA A 213 -2.96 -16.09 4.65
CA ALA A 213 -3.23 -14.77 5.19
C ALA A 213 -4.52 -14.18 4.61
N VAL A 214 -4.73 -14.25 3.29
CA VAL A 214 -5.97 -13.78 2.66
C VAL A 214 -7.19 -14.55 3.19
N ILE A 215 -7.12 -15.87 3.30
CA ILE A 215 -8.21 -16.68 3.87
C ILE A 215 -8.48 -16.28 5.32
N GLY A 216 -7.44 -16.07 6.12
CA GLY A 216 -7.54 -15.61 7.50
C GLY A 216 -8.25 -14.26 7.63
N LEU A 217 -7.87 -13.28 6.79
CA LEU A 217 -8.50 -11.95 6.75
C LEU A 217 -9.98 -11.99 6.34
N LEU A 218 -10.36 -12.93 5.46
CA LEU A 218 -11.74 -13.09 4.98
C LEU A 218 -12.62 -13.93 5.91
N THR A 219 -12.02 -14.59 6.90
CA THR A 219 -12.74 -15.45 7.85
C THR A 219 -13.11 -14.64 9.10
N PRO A 220 -14.40 -14.52 9.45
CA PRO A 220 -14.81 -13.82 10.66
C PRO A 220 -14.14 -14.42 11.89
N THR A 221 -13.54 -13.59 12.75
CA THR A 221 -13.14 -14.05 14.07
C THR A 221 -14.38 -14.09 14.98
N ALA A 222 -14.44 -15.07 15.88
CA ALA A 222 -15.59 -15.28 16.79
C ALA A 222 -15.97 -14.04 17.63
N ALA A 223 -15.09 -13.04 17.74
CA ALA A 223 -15.33 -11.78 18.45
C ALA A 223 -16.19 -10.76 17.65
N SER A 224 -16.45 -11.00 16.36
CA SER A 224 -17.18 -10.07 15.48
C SER A 224 -18.68 -10.41 15.33
N ALA A 225 -19.17 -11.38 16.10
CA ALA A 225 -20.51 -11.96 15.96
C ALA A 225 -21.53 -11.47 17.02
N ASN A 226 -21.18 -10.46 17.82
CA ASN A 226 -22.08 -9.87 18.81
C ASN A 226 -22.44 -8.43 18.45
#